data_AF-A0A7S0YF71-F1
#
_entry.id   AF-A0A7S0YF71-F1
#
_cell.length_a   1.000
_cell.length_b   1.000
_cell.length_c   1.000
_cell.angle_alpha   90.00
_cell.angle_beta   90.00
_cell.angle_gamma   90.00
#
_symmetry.space_group_name_H-M   'P 1'
#
loop_
_entity.id
_entity.type
_entity.pdbx_description
1 polymer ?
#
loop_
_entity_poly.entity_id
_entity_poly.type
_entity_poly.pdbx_seq_one_letter_code
_entity_poly.pdbx_strand_id
1 'polypeptide(L)'
;MASVSLNKKYFPPLLPQDCEVVSNREKVLFHLNQCLSDLLNVNETEFLNVFETNRSIIQALDSFLRFQRRPFDILSNSEVNGVCSRIEAAVSIRVFRVLSRILHHTGGRSIRQHSSFLRDNCILDIPKLMDVAALYYAIYPDETSDFINKSFCICPQLVTDLYTEAPGIIQSIYDVSRECLKAIFSNLSLFVVWEYLNFLRDTCLTLLSFVDSCWPAAPLLLTARDGDLLRALCDVACRVLPLARFFILSSEENPDVSDSRGNFNFPEEFDGNWSRNGNWSRNGNWSRNG
;
A
#
# COMPACT_ATOMS: atom_id res chain seq x y z
N MET A 1 21.45 -17.96 22.85
CA MET A 1 20.58 -17.30 23.85
C MET A 1 19.80 -16.12 23.27
N ALA A 2 20.35 -15.32 22.35
CA ALA A 2 19.61 -14.24 21.68
C ALA A 2 18.40 -14.72 20.84
N SER A 3 18.54 -15.83 20.10
CA SER A 3 17.49 -16.37 19.21
C SER A 3 16.18 -16.73 19.90
N VAL A 4 16.26 -17.31 21.10
CA VAL A 4 15.08 -17.70 21.89
C VAL A 4 14.30 -16.46 22.37
N SER A 5 14.97 -15.33 22.53
CA SER A 5 14.34 -14.07 22.94
C SER A 5 13.57 -13.42 21.78
N LEU A 6 14.11 -13.45 20.55
CA LEU A 6 13.46 -12.84 19.39
C LEU A 6 12.24 -13.62 18.88
N ASN A 7 12.26 -14.95 18.98
CA ASN A 7 11.10 -15.78 18.62
C ASN A 7 9.87 -15.47 19.47
N LYS A 8 10.05 -14.92 20.69
CA LYS A 8 8.96 -14.53 21.60
C LYS A 8 8.73 -13.02 21.64
N LYS A 9 9.55 -12.23 20.93
CA LYS A 9 9.45 -10.76 20.93
C LYS A 9 8.26 -10.34 20.07
N TYR A 10 7.34 -9.56 20.63
CA TYR A 10 6.21 -9.05 19.87
C TYR A 10 6.63 -7.87 18.98
N PHE A 11 6.23 -7.92 17.71
CA PHE A 11 6.39 -6.82 16.77
C PHE A 11 5.04 -6.11 16.65
N PRO A 12 4.91 -4.86 17.13
CA PRO A 12 3.63 -4.17 17.14
C PRO A 12 3.24 -3.78 15.70
N PRO A 13 2.01 -4.09 15.26
CA PRO A 13 1.49 -3.58 14.01
C PRO A 13 1.22 -2.08 14.12
N LEU A 14 1.33 -1.38 12.99
CA LEU A 14 0.93 0.02 12.88
C LEU A 14 -0.56 0.05 12.52
N LEU A 15 -1.45 0.53 13.39
CA LEU A 15 -2.89 0.51 13.13
C LEU A 15 -3.41 1.87 12.62
N PRO A 16 -4.57 1.92 11.93
CA PRO A 16 -5.18 3.18 11.49
C PRO A 16 -5.34 4.20 12.63
N GLN A 17 -5.85 3.74 13.78
CA GLN A 17 -6.04 4.56 14.98
C GLN A 17 -4.74 5.13 15.55
N ASP A 18 -3.59 4.47 15.33
CA ASP A 18 -2.29 5.00 15.75
C ASP A 18 -1.91 6.22 14.90
N CYS A 19 -2.42 6.30 13.67
CA CYS A 19 -2.15 7.40 12.74
C CYS A 19 -2.97 8.66 13.04
N GLU A 20 -4.02 8.55 13.85
CA GLU A 20 -4.87 9.68 14.26
C GLU A 20 -4.19 10.55 15.31
N VAL A 21 -3.36 9.95 16.17
CA VAL A 21 -2.67 10.64 17.27
C VAL A 21 -1.16 10.47 17.14
N VAL A 22 -0.44 11.57 16.86
CA VAL A 22 1.02 11.58 16.61
C VAL A 22 1.81 10.85 17.71
N SER A 23 1.46 11.07 18.98
CA SER A 23 2.16 10.46 20.11
C SER A 23 1.96 8.93 20.21
N ASN A 24 0.83 8.40 19.72
CA ASN A 24 0.59 6.96 19.66
C ASN A 24 1.40 6.35 18.53
N ARG A 25 1.39 6.97 17.34
CA ARG A 25 2.24 6.57 16.20
C ARG A 25 3.71 6.49 16.60
N GLU A 26 4.24 7.52 17.24
CA GLU A 26 5.66 7.57 17.63
C GLU A 26 6.04 6.45 18.62
N LYS A 27 5.17 6.11 19.57
CA LYS A 27 5.41 4.99 20.51
C LYS A 27 5.49 3.67 19.78
N VAL A 28 4.53 3.40 18.87
CA VAL A 28 4.52 2.16 18.06
C VAL A 28 5.77 2.09 17.20
N LEU A 29 6.09 3.18 16.50
CA LEU A 29 7.29 3.25 15.65
C LEU A 29 8.57 3.08 16.47
N PHE A 30 8.68 3.65 17.67
CA PHE A 30 9.85 3.48 18.53
C PHE A 30 10.08 2.00 18.91
N HIS A 31 9.02 1.30 19.33
CA HIS A 31 9.11 -0.12 19.65
C HIS A 31 9.42 -0.97 18.42
N LEU A 32 8.72 -0.72 17.30
CA LEU A 32 8.98 -1.42 16.05
C LEU A 32 10.42 -1.21 15.58
N ASN A 33 10.94 0.02 15.69
CA ASN A 33 12.31 0.36 15.33
C ASN A 33 13.34 -0.49 16.09
N GLN A 34 13.14 -0.68 17.40
CA GLN A 34 14.00 -1.53 18.22
C GLN A 34 13.89 -3.00 17.81
N CYS A 35 12.67 -3.51 17.61
CA CYS A 35 12.44 -4.88 17.17
C CYS A 35 13.10 -5.19 15.81
N LEU A 36 12.96 -4.29 14.83
CA LEU A 36 13.58 -4.44 13.52
C LEU A 36 15.11 -4.31 13.59
N SER A 37 15.64 -3.45 14.48
CA SER A 37 17.09 -3.35 14.70
C SER A 37 17.67 -4.66 15.20
N ASP A 38 17.04 -5.27 16.21
CA ASP A 38 17.49 -6.53 16.77
C ASP A 38 17.38 -7.65 15.74
N LEU A 39 16.28 -7.68 14.98
CA LEU A 39 16.08 -8.64 13.90
C LEU A 39 17.13 -8.51 12.79
N LEU A 40 17.56 -7.29 12.44
CA LEU A 40 18.60 -7.08 11.44
C LEU A 40 20.01 -7.46 11.94
N ASN A 41 20.22 -7.59 13.25
CA ASN A 41 21.53 -7.90 13.83
C ASN A 41 21.79 -9.40 14.03
N VAL A 42 20.78 -10.26 13.88
CA VAL A 42 20.98 -11.71 13.98
C VAL A 42 21.64 -12.30 12.72
N ASN A 43 22.18 -13.51 12.81
CA ASN A 43 22.71 -14.24 11.66
C ASN A 43 21.58 -14.73 10.72
N GLU A 44 21.94 -15.18 9.52
CA GLU A 44 20.98 -15.58 8.48
C GLU A 44 20.03 -16.72 8.89
N THR A 45 20.57 -17.78 9.49
CA THR A 45 19.77 -18.94 9.91
C THR A 45 18.77 -18.56 11.00
N GLU A 46 19.21 -17.75 11.97
CA GLU A 46 18.38 -17.21 13.04
C GLU A 46 17.31 -16.28 12.50
N PHE A 47 17.64 -15.40 11.56
CA PHE A 47 16.71 -14.48 10.93
C PHE A 47 15.52 -15.23 10.30
N LEU A 48 15.79 -16.27 9.52
CA LEU A 48 14.74 -17.04 8.86
C LEU A 48 13.91 -17.87 9.85
N ASN A 49 14.54 -18.44 10.88
CA ASN A 49 13.83 -19.15 11.94
C ASN A 49 12.88 -18.23 12.72
N VAL A 50 13.26 -16.97 12.94
CA VAL A 50 12.39 -15.98 13.57
C VAL A 50 11.15 -15.72 12.70
N PHE A 51 11.28 -15.60 11.38
CA PHE A 51 10.12 -15.45 10.48
C PHE A 51 9.19 -16.67 10.43
N GLU A 52 9.75 -17.88 10.53
CA GLU A 52 8.96 -19.12 10.58
C GLU A 52 8.12 -19.23 11.86
N THR A 53 8.65 -18.73 12.98
CA THR A 53 8.06 -18.92 14.31
C THR A 53 7.26 -17.74 14.82
N ASN A 54 7.50 -16.52 14.29
CA ASN A 54 6.91 -15.30 14.82
C ASN A 54 6.08 -14.55 13.77
N ARG A 55 4.78 -14.83 13.76
CA ARG A 55 3.80 -14.21 12.85
C ARG A 55 3.61 -12.71 13.07
N SER A 56 3.93 -12.18 14.26
CA SER A 56 3.77 -10.74 14.53
C SER A 56 4.66 -9.88 13.64
N ILE A 57 5.78 -10.43 13.15
CA ILE A 57 6.68 -9.72 12.21
C ILE A 57 5.96 -9.47 10.90
N ILE A 58 5.34 -10.49 10.33
CA ILE A 58 4.62 -10.37 9.05
C ILE A 58 3.48 -9.38 9.21
N GLN A 59 2.70 -9.47 10.30
CA GLN A 59 1.64 -8.50 10.59
C GLN A 59 2.17 -7.06 10.75
N ALA A 60 3.33 -6.87 11.38
CA ALA A 60 3.95 -5.57 11.55
C ALA A 60 4.46 -4.99 10.22
N LEU A 61 5.06 -5.81 9.36
CA LEU A 61 5.51 -5.39 8.03
C LEU A 61 4.32 -5.05 7.14
N ASP A 62 3.30 -5.91 7.11
CA ASP A 62 2.08 -5.71 6.31
C ASP A 62 1.37 -4.43 6.73
N SER A 63 1.14 -4.25 8.03
CA SER A 63 0.49 -3.05 8.55
C SER A 63 1.35 -1.79 8.33
N PHE A 64 2.68 -1.88 8.44
CA PHE A 64 3.55 -0.76 8.11
C PHE A 64 3.42 -0.36 6.64
N LEU A 65 3.59 -1.29 5.70
CA LEU A 65 3.46 -1.00 4.26
C LEU A 65 2.10 -0.37 3.94
N ARG A 66 1.04 -0.89 4.58
CA ARG A 66 -0.35 -0.48 4.40
C ARG A 66 -0.66 0.94 4.91
N PHE A 67 -0.14 1.30 6.08
CA PHE A 67 -0.54 2.52 6.81
C PHE A 67 0.59 3.56 6.93
N GLN A 68 1.75 3.28 6.35
CA GLN A 68 2.81 4.27 6.21
C GLN A 68 2.38 5.36 5.23
N ARG A 69 2.65 6.63 5.59
CA ARG A 69 2.40 7.76 4.70
C ARG A 69 3.31 7.67 3.49
N ARG A 70 2.73 7.83 2.30
CA ARG A 70 3.47 7.77 1.04
C ARG A 70 4.12 9.13 0.76
N PRO A 71 5.27 9.18 0.07
CA PRO A 71 5.96 10.44 -0.21
C PRO A 71 5.07 11.48 -0.90
N PHE A 72 4.14 11.03 -1.75
CA PHE A 72 3.23 11.89 -2.49
C PHE A 72 2.00 12.35 -1.70
N ASP A 73 1.73 11.82 -0.50
CA ASP A 73 0.68 12.31 0.41
C ASP A 73 1.15 13.61 1.10
N ILE A 74 2.46 13.69 1.36
CA ILE A 74 3.11 14.82 2.02
C ILE A 74 3.06 16.07 1.13
N LEU A 75 3.10 15.88 -0.19
CA LEU A 75 3.06 16.97 -1.17
C LEU A 75 1.66 17.57 -1.36
N SER A 76 0.58 16.85 -1.02
CA SER A 76 -0.81 17.31 -1.18
C SER A 76 -1.35 18.06 0.03
N ASN A 77 -0.77 17.86 1.22
CA ASN A 77 -1.20 18.57 2.42
C ASN A 77 -0.36 19.83 2.61
N SER A 78 -0.98 21.01 2.47
CA SER A 78 -0.45 22.32 2.86
C SER A 78 -0.17 22.45 4.38
N GLU A 79 -0.07 21.34 5.11
CA GLU A 79 0.20 21.33 6.53
C GLU A 79 1.70 21.47 6.79
N VAL A 80 2.02 22.57 7.47
CA VAL A 80 3.32 23.05 7.94
C VAL A 80 4.06 22.06 8.88
N ASN A 81 3.53 20.84 9.07
CA ASN A 81 4.09 19.77 9.91
C ASN A 81 4.56 18.52 9.13
N GLY A 82 4.68 18.59 7.80
CA GLY A 82 5.06 17.50 6.89
C GLY A 82 6.49 16.94 7.02
N VAL A 83 7.13 17.06 8.19
CA VAL A 83 8.44 16.45 8.43
C VAL A 83 8.23 15.03 8.98
N CYS A 84 8.50 14.03 8.13
CA CYS A 84 8.65 12.64 8.56
C CYS A 84 9.61 12.61 9.76
N SER A 85 9.14 12.09 10.90
CA SER A 85 9.94 12.06 12.11
C SER A 85 11.22 11.23 11.87
N ARG A 86 12.32 11.55 12.55
CA ARG A 86 13.57 10.75 12.42
C ARG A 86 13.34 9.27 12.71
N ILE A 87 12.40 8.97 13.62
CA ILE A 87 12.04 7.59 13.95
C ILE A 87 11.30 6.91 12.80
N GLU A 88 10.37 7.59 12.14
CA GLU A 88 9.63 7.07 11.00
C GLU A 88 10.53 6.79 9.80
N ALA A 89 11.46 7.70 9.49
CA ALA A 89 12.49 7.47 8.47
C ALA A 89 13.37 6.25 8.81
N ALA A 90 13.77 6.10 10.07
CA ALA A 90 14.57 4.97 10.52
C ALA A 90 13.81 3.63 10.42
N VAL A 91 12.54 3.59 10.82
CA VAL A 91 11.68 2.41 10.69
C VAL A 91 11.49 2.07 9.22
N SER A 92 11.18 3.07 8.37
CA SER A 92 10.97 2.87 6.94
C SER A 92 12.18 2.21 6.26
N ILE A 93 13.40 2.69 6.54
CA ILE A 93 14.63 2.08 6.04
C ILE A 93 14.79 0.64 6.56
N ARG A 94 14.48 0.39 7.83
CA ARG A 94 14.62 -0.95 8.42
C ARG A 94 13.59 -1.94 7.87
N VAL A 95 12.35 -1.51 7.63
CA VAL A 95 11.33 -2.32 6.96
C VAL A 95 11.82 -2.75 5.58
N PHE A 96 12.30 -1.79 4.77
CA PHE A 96 12.84 -2.11 3.44
C PHE A 96 14.03 -3.07 3.52
N ARG A 97 14.96 -2.86 4.46
CA ARG A 97 16.10 -3.77 4.68
C ARG A 97 15.68 -5.16 5.13
N VAL A 98 14.66 -5.28 5.97
CA VAL A 98 14.13 -6.58 6.40
C VAL A 98 13.50 -7.33 5.23
N LEU A 99 12.68 -6.64 4.42
CA LEU A 99 12.07 -7.20 3.20
C LEU A 99 13.15 -7.63 2.19
N SER A 100 14.12 -6.76 1.91
CA SER A 100 15.23 -7.08 1.01
C SER A 100 16.07 -8.25 1.53
N ARG A 101 16.33 -8.31 2.84
CA ARG A 101 17.08 -9.40 3.45
C ARG A 101 16.36 -10.74 3.33
N ILE A 102 15.06 -10.81 3.62
CA ILE A 102 14.31 -12.06 3.50
C ILE A 102 14.20 -12.54 2.04
N LEU A 103 14.20 -11.62 1.08
CA LEU A 103 14.22 -11.97 -0.33
C LEU A 103 15.58 -12.55 -0.76
N HIS A 104 16.68 -11.93 -0.35
CA HIS A 104 18.04 -12.27 -0.82
C HIS A 104 18.68 -13.47 -0.10
N HIS A 105 18.33 -13.69 1.17
CA HIS A 105 18.97 -14.70 2.00
C HIS A 105 18.11 -15.96 2.08
N THR A 106 18.59 -17.03 1.44
CA THR A 106 17.87 -18.31 1.38
C THR A 106 18.10 -19.18 2.61
N GLY A 107 19.15 -18.91 3.41
CA GLY A 107 19.56 -19.74 4.53
C GLY A 107 19.93 -21.16 4.13
N GLY A 108 20.48 -21.32 2.92
CA GLY A 108 20.80 -22.64 2.34
C GLY A 108 19.60 -23.35 1.71
N ARG A 109 18.41 -22.75 1.68
CA ARG A 109 17.25 -23.28 0.93
C ARG A 109 17.52 -23.19 -0.58
N SER A 110 17.03 -24.17 -1.33
CA SER A 110 16.92 -24.02 -2.79
C SER A 110 15.98 -22.86 -3.14
N ILE A 111 16.13 -22.27 -4.34
CA ILE A 111 15.23 -21.20 -4.82
C ILE A 111 13.77 -21.63 -4.73
N ARG A 112 13.46 -22.89 -5.06
CA ARG A 112 12.09 -23.44 -4.99
C ARG A 112 11.56 -23.49 -3.56
N GLN A 113 12.37 -23.94 -2.60
CA GLN A 113 11.99 -23.96 -1.19
C GLN A 113 11.81 -22.55 -0.63
N HIS A 114 12.70 -21.62 -1.02
CA HIS A 114 12.63 -20.23 -0.62
C HIS A 114 11.38 -19.55 -1.17
N SER A 115 11.07 -19.78 -2.45
CA SER A 115 9.84 -19.32 -3.11
C SER A 115 8.59 -19.80 -2.38
N SER A 116 8.51 -21.09 -2.04
CA SER A 116 7.40 -21.62 -1.24
C SER A 116 7.34 -20.99 0.15
N PHE A 117 8.48 -20.82 0.82
CA PHE A 117 8.53 -20.17 2.13
C PHE A 117 8.00 -18.73 2.07
N LEU A 118 8.39 -17.93 1.08
CA LEU A 118 7.92 -16.54 0.92
C LEU A 118 6.40 -16.50 0.69
N ARG A 119 5.87 -17.39 -0.15
CA ARG A 119 4.45 -17.45 -0.49
C ARG A 119 3.60 -18.00 0.65
N ASP A 120 3.97 -19.15 1.21
CA ASP A 120 3.18 -19.87 2.21
C ASP A 120 3.09 -19.08 3.53
N ASN A 121 3.99 -18.11 3.73
CA ASN A 121 3.96 -17.17 4.84
C ASN A 121 3.44 -15.77 4.46
N CYS A 122 2.91 -15.59 3.25
CA CYS A 122 2.39 -14.32 2.74
C CYS A 122 3.37 -13.15 2.85
N ILE A 123 4.68 -13.41 2.75
CA ILE A 123 5.72 -12.38 2.84
C ILE A 123 5.73 -11.52 1.57
N LEU A 124 5.40 -12.12 0.43
CA LEU A 124 5.31 -11.44 -0.86
C LEU A 124 3.97 -11.75 -1.53
N ASP A 125 3.29 -10.70 -1.95
CA ASP A 125 2.11 -10.71 -2.80
C ASP A 125 2.10 -9.41 -3.64
N ILE A 126 1.21 -9.34 -4.63
CA ILE A 126 1.14 -8.17 -5.53
C ILE A 126 0.83 -6.87 -4.79
N PRO A 127 -0.16 -6.81 -3.87
CA PRO A 127 -0.39 -5.61 -3.06
C PRO A 127 0.85 -5.11 -2.32
N LYS A 128 1.62 -6.00 -1.67
CA LYS A 128 2.87 -5.64 -0.98
C LYS A 128 3.93 -5.08 -1.93
N LEU A 129 4.06 -5.66 -3.13
CA LEU A 129 5.01 -5.14 -4.12
C LEU A 129 4.60 -3.74 -4.61
N MET A 130 3.29 -3.51 -4.78
CA MET A 130 2.75 -2.19 -5.11
C MET A 130 2.98 -1.17 -3.97
N ASP A 131 2.77 -1.58 -2.71
CA ASP A 131 3.06 -0.72 -1.54
C ASP A 131 4.55 -0.40 -1.43
N VAL A 132 5.43 -1.38 -1.65
CA VAL A 132 6.88 -1.17 -1.69
C VAL A 132 7.25 -0.19 -2.79
N ALA A 133 6.69 -0.34 -3.99
CA ALA A 133 6.94 0.59 -5.09
C ALA A 133 6.47 2.02 -4.72
N ALA A 134 5.24 2.16 -4.22
CA ALA A 134 4.67 3.45 -3.84
C ALA A 134 5.45 4.16 -2.73
N LEU A 135 6.00 3.41 -1.78
CA LEU A 135 6.74 3.96 -0.64
C LEU A 135 8.20 4.29 -0.98
N TYR A 136 8.88 3.44 -1.75
CA TYR A 136 10.33 3.46 -1.85
C TYR A 136 10.87 3.88 -3.22
N TYR A 137 10.13 3.71 -4.32
CA TYR A 137 10.67 3.94 -5.67
C TYR A 137 11.15 5.39 -5.87
N ALA A 138 10.38 6.37 -5.40
CA ALA A 138 10.73 7.79 -5.52
C ALA A 138 12.02 8.17 -4.76
N ILE A 139 12.44 7.37 -3.77
CA ILE A 139 13.58 7.65 -2.90
C ILE A 139 14.78 6.76 -3.26
N TYR A 140 14.52 5.49 -3.59
CA TYR A 140 15.51 4.44 -3.84
C TYR A 140 15.16 3.65 -5.11
N PRO A 141 15.22 4.26 -6.30
CA PRO A 141 14.70 3.66 -7.53
C PRO A 141 15.44 2.36 -7.90
N ASP A 142 16.76 2.34 -7.78
CA ASP A 142 17.59 1.20 -8.17
C ASP A 142 17.35 0.02 -7.23
N GLU A 143 17.37 0.24 -5.91
CA GLU A 143 17.16 -0.82 -4.92
C GLU A 143 15.71 -1.33 -4.93
N THR A 144 14.73 -0.45 -5.16
CA THR A 144 13.32 -0.84 -5.29
C THR A 144 13.11 -1.69 -6.54
N SER A 145 13.74 -1.31 -7.66
CA SER A 145 13.68 -2.06 -8.91
C SER A 145 14.35 -3.43 -8.75
N ASP A 146 15.53 -3.50 -8.14
CA ASP A 146 16.20 -4.78 -7.86
C ASP A 146 15.31 -5.67 -6.99
N PHE A 147 14.74 -5.14 -5.91
CA PHE A 147 13.84 -5.89 -5.03
C PHE A 147 12.62 -6.47 -5.78
N ILE A 148 11.93 -5.67 -6.59
CA ILE A 148 10.73 -6.12 -7.29
C ILE A 148 11.08 -7.11 -8.39
N ASN A 149 12.10 -6.83 -9.22
CA ASN A 149 12.53 -7.77 -10.27
C ASN A 149 13.01 -9.10 -9.66
N LYS A 150 13.74 -9.06 -8.55
CA LYS A 150 14.17 -10.26 -7.83
C LYS A 150 12.99 -11.04 -7.25
N SER A 151 11.93 -10.35 -6.80
CA SER A 151 10.70 -10.98 -6.33
C SER A 151 10.05 -11.81 -7.43
N PHE A 152 9.93 -11.29 -8.66
CA PHE A 152 9.43 -12.04 -9.82
C PHE A 152 10.36 -13.21 -10.21
N CYS A 153 11.68 -13.05 -10.10
CA CYS A 153 12.63 -14.12 -10.37
C CYS A 153 12.52 -15.29 -9.37
N ILE A 154 12.34 -15.00 -8.07
CA ILE A 154 12.23 -16.01 -7.02
C ILE A 154 10.82 -16.61 -6.97
N CYS A 155 9.79 -15.81 -7.23
CA CYS A 155 8.39 -16.22 -7.24
C CYS A 155 7.75 -15.93 -8.61
N PRO A 156 8.01 -16.75 -9.66
CA PRO A 156 7.45 -16.55 -10.99
C PRO A 156 5.91 -16.54 -11.04
N GLN A 157 5.24 -17.14 -10.04
CA GLN A 157 3.79 -17.12 -9.90
C GLN A 157 3.22 -15.71 -9.72
N LEU A 158 4.03 -14.75 -9.27
CA LEU A 158 3.63 -13.35 -9.18
C LEU A 158 3.19 -12.80 -10.55
N VAL A 159 3.68 -13.34 -11.67
CA VAL A 159 3.19 -12.96 -13.00
C VAL A 159 1.71 -13.33 -13.17
N THR A 160 1.32 -14.54 -12.79
CA THR A 160 -0.07 -15.00 -12.85
C THR A 160 -0.94 -14.30 -11.79
N ASP A 161 -0.38 -14.02 -10.61
CA ASP A 161 -1.08 -13.30 -9.56
C ASP A 161 -1.35 -11.86 -10.00
N LEU A 162 -0.38 -11.18 -10.63
CA LEU A 162 -0.56 -9.83 -11.17
C LEU A 162 -1.68 -9.77 -12.20
N TYR A 163 -1.71 -10.74 -13.12
CA TYR A 163 -2.79 -10.84 -14.11
C TYR A 163 -4.15 -11.10 -13.45
N THR A 164 -4.18 -11.86 -12.34
CA THR A 164 -5.41 -12.21 -11.60
C THR A 164 -5.93 -11.06 -10.73
N GLU A 165 -5.04 -10.22 -10.19
CA GLU A 165 -5.39 -9.06 -9.37
C GLU A 165 -5.79 -7.84 -10.23
N ALA A 166 -5.30 -7.74 -11.48
CA ALA A 166 -5.59 -6.64 -12.39
C ALA A 166 -7.09 -6.31 -12.56
N PRO A 167 -8.03 -7.28 -12.72
CA PRO A 167 -9.46 -6.99 -12.79
C PRO A 167 -10.00 -6.28 -11.55
N GLY A 168 -9.52 -6.61 -10.35
CA GLY A 168 -9.91 -5.92 -9.12
C GLY A 168 -9.45 -4.46 -9.14
N ILE A 169 -8.24 -4.21 -9.64
CA ILE A 169 -7.69 -2.86 -9.80
C ILE A 169 -8.53 -2.01 -10.74
N ILE A 170 -8.82 -2.58 -11.91
CA ILE A 170 -9.62 -1.94 -12.95
C ILE A 170 -11.03 -1.63 -12.43
N GLN A 171 -11.65 -2.59 -11.73
CA GLN A 171 -12.99 -2.43 -11.18
C GLN A 171 -13.05 -1.30 -10.15
N SER A 172 -12.07 -1.21 -9.24
CA SER A 172 -12.02 -0.11 -8.27
C SER A 172 -11.87 1.26 -8.93
N ILE A 173 -11.07 1.38 -10.00
CA ILE A 173 -10.95 2.65 -10.74
C ILE A 173 -12.31 3.02 -11.36
N TYR A 174 -13.01 2.08 -12.00
CA TYR A 174 -14.33 2.34 -12.58
C TYR A 174 -15.37 2.71 -11.54
N ASP A 175 -15.42 1.99 -10.42
CA ASP A 175 -16.40 2.24 -9.35
C ASP A 175 -16.17 3.62 -8.73
N VAL A 176 -14.93 3.96 -8.38
CA VAL A 176 -14.61 5.30 -7.83
C VAL A 176 -14.88 6.40 -8.86
N SER A 177 -14.54 6.18 -10.14
CA SER A 177 -14.84 7.15 -11.20
C SER A 177 -16.34 7.41 -11.32
N ARG A 178 -17.16 6.36 -11.27
CA ARG A 178 -18.62 6.46 -11.34
C ARG A 178 -19.19 7.17 -10.11
N GLU A 179 -18.76 6.81 -8.90
CA GLU A 179 -19.24 7.46 -7.67
C GLU A 179 -18.78 8.92 -7.58
N CYS A 180 -17.58 9.24 -8.05
CA CYS A 180 -17.11 10.63 -8.17
C CYS A 180 -18.01 11.46 -9.10
N LEU A 181 -18.33 10.92 -10.28
CA LEU A 181 -19.23 11.60 -11.21
C LEU A 181 -20.64 11.76 -10.65
N LYS A 182 -21.19 10.74 -9.98
CA LYS A 182 -22.47 10.85 -9.27
C LYS A 182 -22.42 11.96 -8.23
N ALA A 183 -21.36 12.03 -7.42
CA ALA A 183 -21.19 13.07 -6.42
C ALA A 183 -21.17 14.48 -7.04
N ILE A 184 -20.47 14.64 -8.16
CA ILE A 184 -20.44 15.90 -8.92
C ILE A 184 -21.84 16.26 -9.45
N PHE A 185 -22.54 15.34 -10.14
CA PHE A 185 -23.85 15.63 -10.72
C PHE A 185 -24.95 15.83 -9.67
N SER A 186 -24.79 15.22 -8.48
CA SER A 186 -25.66 15.44 -7.33
C SER A 186 -25.28 16.68 -6.52
N ASN A 187 -24.25 17.44 -6.92
CA ASN A 187 -23.72 18.60 -6.19
C ASN A 187 -23.41 18.28 -4.71
N LEU A 188 -22.81 17.12 -4.44
CA LEU A 188 -22.34 16.79 -3.10
C LEU A 188 -21.17 17.69 -2.69
N SER A 189 -20.82 17.70 -1.40
CA SER A 189 -19.76 18.58 -0.90
C SER A 189 -18.42 18.35 -1.59
N LEU A 190 -17.62 19.42 -1.70
CA LEU A 190 -16.25 19.36 -2.22
C LEU A 190 -15.40 18.31 -1.50
N PHE A 191 -15.63 18.11 -0.21
CA PHE A 191 -14.96 17.09 0.59
C PHE A 191 -15.19 15.68 0.04
N VAL A 192 -16.43 15.33 -0.34
CA VAL A 192 -16.75 14.00 -0.89
C VAL A 192 -16.06 13.80 -2.25
N VAL A 193 -16.10 14.81 -3.13
CA VAL A 193 -15.42 14.74 -4.42
C VAL A 193 -13.90 14.61 -4.25
N TRP A 194 -13.33 15.34 -3.29
CA TRP A 194 -11.91 15.30 -2.98
C TRP A 194 -11.44 13.92 -2.52
N GLU A 195 -12.20 13.22 -1.68
CA GLU A 195 -11.88 11.85 -1.25
C GLU A 195 -11.79 10.88 -2.44
N TYR A 196 -12.73 10.96 -3.40
CA TYR A 196 -12.67 10.14 -4.62
C TYR A 196 -11.47 10.49 -5.51
N LEU A 197 -11.17 11.78 -5.68
CA LEU A 197 -10.01 12.21 -6.47
C LEU A 197 -8.69 11.78 -5.83
N ASN A 198 -8.60 11.81 -4.50
CA ASN A 198 -7.42 11.31 -3.78
C ASN A 198 -7.25 9.82 -3.94
N PHE A 199 -8.33 9.04 -3.87
CA PHE A 199 -8.27 7.61 -4.15
C PHE A 199 -7.73 7.34 -5.56
N LEU A 200 -8.26 8.04 -6.57
CA LEU A 200 -7.81 7.89 -7.95
C LEU A 200 -6.36 8.32 -8.12
N ARG A 201 -5.95 9.42 -7.48
CA ARG A 201 -4.56 9.90 -7.49
C ARG A 201 -3.62 8.87 -6.87
N ASP A 202 -3.94 8.39 -5.67
CA ASP A 202 -3.14 7.39 -4.95
C ASP A 202 -3.00 6.10 -5.78
N THR A 203 -4.11 5.63 -6.36
CA THR A 203 -4.13 4.48 -7.28
C THR A 203 -3.19 4.69 -8.46
N CYS A 204 -3.32 5.81 -9.18
CA CYS A 204 -2.50 6.11 -10.34
C CYS A 204 -1.00 6.22 -9.99
N LEU A 205 -0.66 6.87 -8.87
CA LEU A 205 0.72 7.01 -8.43
C LEU A 205 1.32 5.68 -7.96
N THR A 206 0.52 4.82 -7.32
CA THR A 206 0.93 3.45 -6.98
C THR A 206 1.26 2.65 -8.23
N LEU A 207 0.35 2.65 -9.22
CA LEU A 207 0.52 1.93 -10.47
C LEU A 207 1.73 2.45 -11.26
N LEU A 208 1.93 3.77 -11.30
CA LEU A 208 3.09 4.39 -11.93
C LEU A 208 4.39 3.92 -11.27
N SER A 209 4.52 4.05 -9.95
CA SER A 209 5.71 3.60 -9.21
C SER A 209 5.97 2.10 -9.40
N PHE A 210 4.92 1.28 -9.44
CA PHE A 210 5.06 -0.17 -9.67
C PHE A 210 5.53 -0.51 -11.09
N VAL A 211 4.99 0.18 -12.10
CA VAL A 211 5.41 0.02 -13.49
C VAL A 211 6.85 0.51 -13.70
N ASP A 212 7.21 1.64 -13.11
CA ASP A 212 8.55 2.20 -13.24
C ASP A 212 9.61 1.32 -12.56
N SER A 213 9.27 0.70 -11.43
CA SER A 213 10.15 -0.24 -10.73
C SER A 213 10.24 -1.63 -11.36
N CYS A 214 9.25 -2.02 -12.16
CA CYS A 214 9.25 -3.27 -12.90
C CYS A 214 8.65 -3.08 -14.29
N TRP A 215 9.48 -2.63 -15.24
CA TRP A 215 9.04 -2.38 -16.60
C TRP A 215 8.28 -3.56 -17.25
N PRO A 216 8.67 -4.85 -17.06
CA PRO A 216 7.89 -5.98 -17.58
C PRO A 216 6.48 -6.12 -16.98
N ALA A 217 6.17 -5.51 -15.83
CA ALA A 217 4.83 -5.48 -15.26
C ALA A 217 3.88 -4.58 -16.06
N ALA A 218 4.39 -3.55 -16.75
CA ALA A 218 3.60 -2.64 -17.56
C ALA A 218 2.76 -3.34 -18.65
N PRO A 219 3.35 -4.15 -19.55
CA PRO A 219 2.56 -4.85 -20.56
C PRO A 219 1.58 -5.85 -19.94
N LEU A 220 1.90 -6.50 -18.82
CA LEU A 220 0.96 -7.42 -18.15
C LEU A 220 -0.28 -6.69 -17.63
N LEU A 221 -0.10 -5.54 -16.98
CA LEU A 221 -1.21 -4.70 -16.51
C LEU A 221 -1.99 -4.06 -17.66
N LEU A 222 -1.30 -3.56 -18.68
CA LEU A 222 -1.93 -2.86 -19.80
C LEU A 222 -2.66 -3.78 -20.77
N THR A 223 -2.24 -5.05 -20.88
CA THR A 223 -2.92 -6.04 -21.73
C THR A 223 -3.98 -6.85 -20.98
N ALA A 224 -4.02 -6.76 -19.65
CA ALA A 224 -5.06 -7.41 -18.86
C ALA A 224 -6.45 -6.96 -19.36
N ARG A 225 -7.34 -7.94 -19.55
CA ARG A 225 -8.72 -7.72 -20.04
C ARG A 225 -8.77 -6.85 -21.31
N ASP A 226 -7.91 -7.16 -22.28
CA ASP A 226 -7.90 -6.49 -23.59
C ASP A 226 -7.75 -4.96 -23.52
N GLY A 227 -6.99 -4.45 -22.53
CA GLY A 227 -6.73 -3.01 -22.39
C GLY A 227 -7.69 -2.24 -21.49
N ASP A 228 -8.49 -2.92 -20.66
CA ASP A 228 -9.47 -2.26 -19.80
C ASP A 228 -8.86 -1.29 -18.79
N LEU A 229 -7.64 -1.54 -18.31
CA LEU A 229 -6.94 -0.59 -17.45
C LEU A 229 -6.69 0.75 -18.17
N LEU A 230 -6.27 0.70 -19.43
CA LEU A 230 -6.07 1.91 -20.23
C LEU A 230 -7.40 2.65 -20.44
N ARG A 231 -8.49 1.92 -20.71
CA ARG A 231 -9.83 2.52 -20.84
C ARG A 231 -10.28 3.19 -19.54
N ALA A 232 -10.07 2.54 -18.40
CA ALA A 232 -10.41 3.08 -17.08
C ALA A 232 -9.62 4.37 -16.79
N LEU A 233 -8.31 4.37 -17.04
CA LEU A 233 -7.45 5.54 -16.87
C LEU A 233 -7.82 6.67 -17.85
N CYS A 234 -8.21 6.33 -19.09
CA CYS A 234 -8.73 7.30 -20.05
C CYS A 234 -10.05 7.93 -19.61
N ASP A 235 -10.99 7.17 -19.02
CA ASP A 235 -12.24 7.73 -18.48
C ASP A 235 -11.95 8.70 -17.32
N VAL A 236 -11.01 8.36 -16.43
CA VAL A 236 -10.53 9.29 -15.40
C VAL A 236 -9.99 10.58 -16.03
N ALA A 237 -9.06 10.46 -16.97
CA ALA A 237 -8.37 11.62 -17.56
C ALA A 237 -9.28 12.51 -18.42
N CYS A 238 -10.16 11.91 -19.23
CA CYS A 238 -10.98 12.63 -20.21
C CYS A 238 -12.34 13.06 -19.66
N ARG A 239 -12.86 12.42 -18.62
CA ARG A 239 -14.20 12.66 -18.11
C ARG A 239 -14.21 13.09 -16.65
N VAL A 240 -13.60 12.31 -15.74
CA VAL A 240 -13.64 12.62 -14.31
C VAL A 240 -12.88 13.91 -14.00
N LEU A 241 -11.62 14.03 -14.43
CA LEU A 241 -10.79 15.18 -14.09
C LEU A 241 -11.33 16.52 -14.64
N PRO A 242 -11.78 16.63 -15.91
CA PRO A 242 -12.33 17.89 -16.41
C PRO A 242 -13.62 18.32 -15.69
N LEU A 243 -14.51 17.36 -15.40
CA LEU A 243 -15.77 17.66 -14.69
C LEU A 243 -15.53 18.01 -13.24
N ALA A 244 -14.64 17.30 -12.54
CA ALA A 244 -14.25 17.63 -11.18
C ALA A 244 -13.61 19.02 -11.11
N ARG A 245 -12.73 19.37 -12.05
CA ARG A 245 -12.14 20.71 -12.14
C ARG A 245 -13.21 21.78 -12.30
N PHE A 246 -14.16 21.59 -13.21
CA PHE A 246 -15.27 22.52 -13.40
C PHE A 246 -16.09 22.68 -12.12
N PHE A 247 -16.46 21.57 -11.49
CA PHE A 247 -17.22 21.54 -10.24
C PHE A 247 -16.52 22.32 -9.11
N ILE A 248 -15.20 22.13 -8.94
CA ILE A 248 -14.40 22.82 -7.94
C ILE A 248 -14.41 24.33 -8.21
N LEU A 249 -14.10 24.74 -9.44
CA LEU A 249 -14.07 26.16 -9.82
C LEU A 249 -15.43 26.85 -9.65
N SER A 250 -16.53 26.18 -10.02
CA SER A 250 -17.88 26.72 -9.83
C SER A 250 -18.28 26.83 -8.35
N SER A 251 -17.72 25.99 -7.48
CA SER A 251 -18.00 26.03 -6.04
C SER A 251 -17.24 27.16 -5.33
N GLU A 252 -16.06 27.54 -5.85
CA GLU A 252 -15.30 28.70 -5.35
C GLU A 252 -15.98 30.04 -5.67
N GLU A 253 -16.78 30.10 -6.73
CA GLU A 253 -17.53 31.30 -7.14
C GLU A 253 -18.86 31.49 -6.36
N ASN A 254 -19.35 30.48 -5.63
CA ASN A 254 -20.59 30.53 -4.84
C ASN A 254 -20.43 29.83 -3.47
N PRO A 255 -19.93 30.53 -2.43
CA PRO A 255 -19.61 29.93 -1.13
C PRO A 255 -20.84 29.51 -0.29
N ASP A 256 -22.06 29.91 -0.64
CA ASP A 256 -23.28 29.62 0.15
C ASP A 256 -23.76 28.15 0.09
N VAL A 257 -23.11 27.28 -0.71
CA VAL A 257 -23.49 25.86 -0.88
C VAL A 257 -22.69 24.92 0.04
N SER A 258 -21.70 25.41 0.79
CA SER A 258 -20.68 24.55 1.42
C SER A 258 -21.01 23.95 2.79
N ASP A 259 -22.13 24.28 3.45
CA ASP A 259 -22.35 23.90 4.86
C ASP A 259 -23.56 22.98 5.12
N SER A 260 -23.83 22.03 4.22
CA SER A 260 -24.67 20.88 4.54
C SER A 260 -23.80 19.68 4.88
N ARG A 261 -23.37 19.59 6.14
CA ARG A 261 -22.89 18.34 6.75
C ARG A 261 -24.06 17.36 6.86
N GLY A 262 -24.48 16.79 5.74
CA GLY A 262 -25.35 15.63 5.74
C GLY A 262 -24.62 14.48 6.42
N ASN A 263 -25.21 13.93 7.48
CA ASN A 263 -24.78 12.65 8.07
C ASN A 263 -24.85 11.58 6.97
N PHE A 264 -23.74 11.34 6.30
CA PHE A 264 -23.61 10.28 5.32
C PHE A 264 -23.04 9.05 6.01
N ASN A 265 -23.91 8.08 6.29
CA ASN A 265 -23.47 6.72 6.54
C ASN A 265 -23.14 6.09 5.19
N PHE A 266 -21.96 5.48 5.07
CA PHE A 266 -21.66 4.59 3.96
C PHE A 266 -22.79 3.57 3.79
N PRO A 267 -23.20 3.22 2.56
CA PRO A 267 -24.11 2.09 2.36
C PRO A 267 -23.48 0.84 2.98
N GLU A 268 -24.17 0.20 3.94
CA GLU A 268 -23.72 -1.00 4.66
C GLU A 268 -23.49 -2.22 3.74
N GLU A 269 -23.78 -2.14 2.44
CA GLU A 269 -23.52 -3.18 1.45
C GLU A 269 -22.14 -3.07 0.76
N PHE A 270 -21.32 -2.06 1.11
CA PHE A 270 -19.93 -1.95 0.67
C PHE A 270 -18.98 -2.59 1.70
N ASP A 271 -18.89 -3.92 1.70
CA ASP A 271 -18.01 -4.75 2.55
C ASP A 271 -16.50 -4.66 2.19
N GLY A 272 -16.07 -3.49 1.72
CA GLY A 272 -14.67 -3.12 1.57
C GLY A 272 -14.27 -2.24 2.74
N ASN A 273 -13.29 -2.63 3.53
CA ASN A 273 -12.69 -1.75 4.52
C ASN A 273 -11.70 -0.81 3.78
N TRP A 274 -12.25 0.20 3.09
CA TRP A 274 -11.47 1.19 2.33
C TRP A 274 -10.71 2.08 3.31
N SER A 275 -9.46 1.69 3.60
CA SER A 275 -8.53 2.60 4.25
C SER A 275 -8.17 3.72 3.25
N ARG A 276 -8.05 4.95 3.74
CA ARG A 276 -7.68 6.21 3.04
C ARG A 276 -6.47 6.17 2.07
N ASN A 277 -5.81 5.03 1.89
CA ASN A 277 -4.56 4.85 1.17
C ASN A 277 -4.69 3.92 -0.07
N GLY A 278 -5.79 4.00 -0.84
CA GLY A 278 -5.93 3.25 -2.11
C GLY A 278 -5.67 1.74 -1.99
N ASN A 279 -6.14 1.15 -0.90
CA ASN A 279 -5.55 -0.06 -0.34
C ASN A 279 -6.09 -1.34 -1.01
N TRP A 280 -5.23 -2.03 -1.76
CA TRP A 280 -5.55 -3.22 -2.58
C TRP A 280 -5.63 -4.54 -1.79
N SER A 281 -5.40 -4.50 -0.48
CA SER A 281 -5.37 -5.72 0.33
C SER A 281 -6.80 -6.24 0.57
N ARG A 282 -7.14 -7.31 -0.16
CA ARG A 282 -8.34 -8.19 -0.09
C ARG A 282 -9.35 -7.87 1.01
N ASN A 283 -10.60 -7.69 0.57
CA ASN A 283 -11.83 -7.80 1.35
C ASN A 283 -11.72 -8.85 2.47
N GLY A 284 -11.79 -8.38 3.72
CA GLY A 284 -12.64 -8.96 4.75
C GLY A 284 -12.64 -10.47 5.01
N ASN A 285 -11.54 -11.20 4.81
CA ASN A 285 -11.54 -12.64 5.12
C ASN A 285 -10.37 -13.06 6.04
N TRP A 286 -10.37 -12.51 7.25
CA TRP A 286 -9.68 -13.10 8.40
C TRP A 286 -10.66 -13.98 9.18
N SER A 287 -11.24 -15.00 8.54
CA SER A 287 -12.04 -16.06 9.19
C SER A 287 -12.33 -17.21 8.23
N ARG A 288 -11.32 -18.05 7.93
CA ARG A 288 -11.50 -19.46 7.54
C ARG A 288 -10.14 -20.17 7.47
N ASN A 289 -9.66 -20.55 8.64
CA ASN A 289 -8.87 -21.76 8.97
C ASN A 289 -8.02 -21.46 10.20
N GLY A 290 -8.55 -21.89 11.34
CA GLY A 290 -8.06 -21.73 12.70
C GLY A 290 -9.20 -22.05 13.63
#